data_AF-A0A2E9IQ48-F1
#
_entry.id   AF-A0A2E9IQ48-F1
#
_cell.length_a   1.000
_cell.length_b   1.000
_cell.length_c   1.000
_cell.angle_alpha   90.00
_cell.angle_beta   90.00
_cell.angle_gamma   90.00
#
_symmetry.space_group_name_H-M   'P 1'
#
loop_
_entity.id
_entity.type
_entity.pdbx_description
1 polymer ?
#
loop_
_entity_poly.entity_id
_entity_poly.type
_entity_poly.pdbx_seq_one_letter_code
_entity_poly.pdbx_strand_id
1 'polypeptide(L)'
;METSSEKQLIWDWSVRVFHWLFAASISLALGFALLAGEHSPLFEWHMLFGLCAGFLLLLRFVLFAVGSKHVSVRGLSDAFRAAPDFFRNFLNKDADSGSGHNPLAWAVYLLMFGLLAGTVLTGLNMQSEWAEDVHEVLAWSLLAMIVAHLLGLVLHTLRFRENVALSMINGKKRAPKGAAIRSSRPIMGLAMLALSLTYIVLLFGNYEKGSGVVRLPWINQVVTLGEGEEDEGGGHGEEQEEYEEDDDHD
;
A
#
# COMPACT_ATOMS: atom_id res chain seq x y z
N MET A 1 33.01 -20.01 24.49
CA MET A 1 31.77 -20.64 24.00
C MET A 1 31.38 -19.89 22.73
N GLU A 2 31.77 -20.40 21.55
CA GLU A 2 31.34 -19.80 20.28
C GLU A 2 29.86 -20.10 20.08
N THR A 3 29.01 -19.08 20.19
CA THR A 3 27.61 -19.18 19.79
C THR A 3 27.56 -19.23 18.26
N SER A 4 27.63 -20.44 17.68
CA SER A 4 27.55 -20.60 16.22
C SER A 4 26.22 -20.01 15.72
N SER A 5 26.30 -18.84 15.10
CA SER A 5 25.17 -18.11 14.51
C SER A 5 24.64 -18.89 13.30
N GLU A 6 23.60 -19.69 13.52
CA GLU A 6 22.90 -20.44 12.48
C GLU A 6 21.79 -19.59 11.85
N LYS A 7 21.56 -19.77 10.54
CA LYS A 7 20.50 -19.10 9.79
C LYS A 7 19.14 -19.70 10.21
N GLN A 8 18.38 -18.98 11.03
CA GLN A 8 17.07 -19.42 11.51
C GLN A 8 15.95 -18.78 10.69
N LEU A 9 14.87 -19.54 10.43
CA LEU A 9 13.65 -19.03 9.81
C LEU A 9 12.96 -18.07 10.78
N ILE A 10 12.88 -16.80 10.39
CA ILE A 10 12.32 -15.70 11.18
C ILE A 10 11.07 -15.11 10.52
N TRP A 11 10.92 -15.29 9.20
CA TRP A 11 9.76 -14.77 8.46
C TRP A 11 8.97 -15.90 7.80
N ASP A 12 7.69 -15.99 8.15
CA ASP A 12 6.75 -16.89 7.50
C ASP A 12 6.63 -16.59 6.00
N TRP A 13 6.35 -17.64 5.21
CA TRP A 13 6.14 -17.50 3.76
C TRP A 13 4.99 -16.54 3.44
N SER A 14 3.91 -16.57 4.23
CA SER A 14 2.74 -15.70 4.08
C SER A 14 3.09 -14.21 4.14
N VAL A 15 3.92 -13.83 5.11
CA VAL A 15 4.30 -12.42 5.33
C VAL A 15 5.18 -11.91 4.18
N ARG A 16 6.06 -12.77 3.66
CA ARG A 16 6.93 -12.41 2.54
C ARG A 16 6.15 -12.19 1.25
N VAL A 17 5.31 -13.16 0.89
CA VAL A 17 4.45 -13.06 -0.29
C VAL A 17 3.56 -11.83 -0.21
N PHE A 18 2.94 -11.61 0.94
CA PHE A 18 2.16 -10.40 1.19
C PHE A 18 2.97 -9.12 0.97
N HIS A 19 4.15 -9.04 1.60
CA HIS A 19 4.99 -7.86 1.52
C HIS A 19 5.41 -7.54 0.08
N TRP A 20 5.78 -8.55 -0.71
CA TRP A 20 6.18 -8.35 -2.10
C TRP A 20 5.00 -7.97 -2.99
N LEU A 21 3.83 -8.58 -2.82
CA LEU A 21 2.61 -8.18 -3.54
C LEU A 21 2.23 -6.74 -3.20
N PHE A 22 2.29 -6.37 -1.93
CA PHE A 22 1.96 -5.04 -1.44
C PHE A 22 2.96 -3.97 -1.89
N ALA A 23 4.26 -4.28 -1.85
CA ALA A 23 5.29 -3.41 -2.38
C ALA A 23 5.12 -3.22 -3.90
N ALA A 24 4.85 -4.30 -4.64
CA ALA A 24 4.62 -4.23 -6.08
C ALA A 24 3.40 -3.38 -6.43
N SER A 25 2.26 -3.55 -5.72
CA SER A 25 1.06 -2.73 -5.98
C SER A 25 1.32 -1.24 -5.74
N ILE A 26 2.02 -0.89 -4.65
CA ILE A 26 2.34 0.52 -4.34
C ILE A 26 3.34 1.08 -5.36
N SER A 27 4.39 0.34 -5.70
CA SER A 27 5.41 0.78 -6.65
C SER A 27 4.84 0.95 -8.05
N LEU A 28 3.94 0.07 -8.49
CA LEU A 28 3.26 0.20 -9.78
C LEU A 28 2.29 1.38 -9.77
N ALA A 29 1.47 1.53 -8.73
CA ALA A 29 0.57 2.68 -8.59
C ALA A 29 1.35 4.00 -8.66
N LEU A 30 2.42 4.14 -7.88
CA LEU A 30 3.28 5.33 -7.91
C LEU A 30 3.97 5.51 -9.27
N GLY A 31 4.47 4.43 -9.86
CA GLY A 31 5.13 4.47 -11.16
C GLY A 31 4.19 5.00 -12.25
N PHE A 32 2.94 4.56 -12.27
CA PHE A 32 1.94 5.10 -13.20
C PHE A 32 1.60 6.55 -12.87
N ALA A 33 1.40 6.93 -11.61
CA ALA A 33 1.13 8.33 -11.26
C ALA A 33 2.26 9.30 -11.63
N LEU A 34 3.53 8.88 -11.51
CA LEU A 34 4.67 9.75 -11.81
C LEU A 34 5.04 9.79 -13.30
N LEU A 35 4.65 8.77 -14.06
CA LEU A 35 5.03 8.62 -15.48
C LEU A 35 3.88 8.87 -16.45
N ALA A 36 2.64 8.62 -16.03
CA ALA A 36 1.44 8.93 -16.80
C ALA A 36 0.93 10.31 -16.38
N GLY A 37 0.70 11.19 -17.35
CA GLY A 37 -0.09 12.40 -17.09
C GLY A 37 -1.50 12.02 -16.67
N GLU A 38 -2.13 12.84 -15.85
CA GLU A 38 -3.52 12.70 -15.35
C GLU A 38 -4.55 12.41 -16.45
N HIS A 39 -4.39 12.99 -17.65
CA HIS A 39 -5.31 12.77 -18.78
C HIS A 39 -4.93 11.57 -19.67
N SER A 40 -3.91 10.80 -19.28
CA SER A 40 -3.48 9.63 -20.03
C SER A 40 -4.33 8.42 -19.66
N PRO A 41 -4.71 7.55 -20.63
CA PRO A 41 -5.28 6.23 -20.33
C PRO A 41 -4.37 5.36 -19.43
N LEU A 42 -3.08 5.69 -19.35
CA LEU A 42 -2.15 5.02 -18.45
C LEU A 42 -2.39 5.38 -16.97
N PHE A 43 -3.05 6.51 -16.68
CA PHE A 43 -3.37 6.93 -15.31
C PHE A 43 -4.41 6.02 -14.66
N GLU A 44 -5.29 5.37 -15.45
CA GLU A 44 -6.24 4.38 -14.93
C GLU A 44 -5.52 3.22 -14.20
N TRP A 45 -4.32 2.86 -14.65
CA TRP A 45 -3.49 1.84 -14.00
C TRP A 45 -3.02 2.28 -12.62
N HIS A 46 -2.77 3.58 -12.39
CA HIS A 46 -2.47 4.10 -11.05
C HIS A 46 -3.60 3.74 -10.08
N MET A 47 -4.86 4.01 -10.47
CA MET A 47 -6.01 3.73 -9.63
C MET A 47 -6.27 2.23 -9.45
N LEU A 48 -6.15 1.42 -10.50
CA LEU A 48 -6.25 -0.05 -10.42
C LEU A 48 -5.26 -0.65 -9.42
N PHE A 49 -3.99 -0.23 -9.48
CA PHE A 49 -2.97 -0.69 -8.53
C PHE A 49 -3.15 -0.09 -7.13
N GLY A 50 -3.71 1.12 -7.03
CA GLY A 50 -4.14 1.72 -5.76
C GLY A 50 -5.24 0.92 -5.06
N LEU A 51 -6.26 0.46 -5.80
CA LEU A 51 -7.31 -0.42 -5.31
C LEU A 51 -6.75 -1.78 -4.87
N CYS A 52 -5.80 -2.34 -5.63
CA CYS A 52 -5.08 -3.54 -5.22
C CYS A 52 -4.33 -3.34 -3.89
N ALA A 53 -3.63 -2.20 -3.72
CA ALA A 53 -2.94 -1.86 -2.48
C ALA A 53 -3.92 -1.70 -1.30
N GLY A 54 -5.08 -1.07 -1.54
CA GLY A 54 -6.16 -0.94 -0.56
C GLY A 54 -6.71 -2.29 -0.10
N PHE A 55 -6.98 -3.21 -1.03
CA PHE A 55 -7.43 -4.56 -0.69
C PHE A 55 -6.38 -5.34 0.12
N LEU A 56 -5.11 -5.28 -0.29
CA LEU A 56 -4.03 -5.91 0.47
C LEU A 56 -3.88 -5.30 1.86
N LEU A 57 -4.08 -3.99 2.03
CA LEU A 57 -4.11 -3.34 3.34
C LEU A 57 -5.25 -3.87 4.21
N LEU A 58 -6.45 -4.07 3.66
CA LEU A 58 -7.57 -4.69 4.39
C LEU A 58 -7.24 -6.12 4.84
N LEU A 59 -6.70 -6.94 3.93
CA LEU A 59 -6.23 -8.29 4.28
C LEU A 59 -5.19 -8.25 5.40
N ARG A 60 -4.30 -7.24 5.40
CA ARG A 60 -3.31 -7.07 6.45
C ARG A 60 -3.94 -6.80 7.81
N PHE A 61 -4.96 -5.96 7.88
CA PHE A 61 -5.70 -5.71 9.11
C PHE A 61 -6.42 -6.97 9.61
N VAL A 62 -7.04 -7.74 8.72
CA VAL A 62 -7.64 -9.04 9.07
C VAL A 62 -6.60 -10.00 9.64
N LEU A 63 -5.42 -10.08 9.03
CA LEU A 63 -4.34 -10.94 9.53
C LEU A 63 -3.69 -10.42 10.81
N PHE A 64 -3.68 -9.10 11.01
CA PHE A 64 -3.27 -8.51 12.28
C PHE A 64 -4.23 -8.92 13.40
N ALA A 65 -5.54 -8.98 13.12
CA ALA A 65 -6.57 -9.44 14.05
C ALA A 65 -6.51 -10.97 14.29
N VAL A 66 -6.25 -11.77 13.25
CA VAL A 66 -6.22 -13.25 13.32
C VAL A 66 -4.84 -13.82 13.73
N GLY A 67 -3.77 -13.04 13.59
CA GLY A 67 -2.37 -13.47 13.73
C GLY A 67 -1.90 -13.74 15.16
N SER A 68 -1.22 -14.88 15.37
CA SER A 68 -0.84 -15.39 16.69
C SER A 68 0.39 -14.69 17.31
N LYS A 69 0.20 -14.17 18.54
CA LYS A 69 1.18 -13.83 19.61
C LYS A 69 2.31 -12.82 19.32
N HIS A 70 2.97 -12.79 18.17
CA HIS A 70 4.09 -11.86 17.90
C HIS A 70 3.73 -10.66 17.00
N VAL A 71 2.50 -10.64 16.48
CA VAL A 71 1.95 -9.57 15.62
C VAL A 71 0.78 -8.86 16.32
N SER A 72 0.53 -9.14 17.60
CA SER A 72 -0.68 -8.69 18.30
C SER A 72 -0.56 -7.28 18.87
N VAL A 73 -1.70 -6.66 19.17
CA VAL A 73 -1.88 -5.38 19.91
C VAL A 73 -1.01 -5.29 21.17
N ARG A 74 -0.65 -6.43 21.79
CA ARG A 74 0.28 -6.46 22.93
C ARG A 74 1.71 -6.08 22.57
N GLY A 75 2.21 -6.51 21.41
CA GLY A 75 3.52 -6.08 20.90
C GLY A 75 3.56 -4.59 20.59
N LEU A 76 2.42 -4.01 20.20
CA LEU A 76 2.27 -2.56 20.02
C LEU A 76 2.31 -1.82 21.37
N SER A 77 1.57 -2.27 22.37
CA SER A 77 1.61 -1.66 23.72
C SER A 77 2.99 -1.78 24.37
N ASP A 78 3.67 -2.91 24.15
CA ASP A 78 5.02 -3.14 24.69
C ASP A 78 6.06 -2.27 23.97
N ALA A 79 5.92 -2.08 22.65
CA ALA A 79 6.76 -1.16 21.87
C ALA A 79 6.56 0.30 22.30
N PHE A 80 5.31 0.75 22.52
CA PHE A 80 5.04 2.10 23.02
C PHE A 80 5.58 2.34 24.43
N ARG A 81 5.48 1.32 25.31
CA ARG A 81 6.04 1.40 26.68
C ARG A 81 7.57 1.45 26.69
N ALA A 82 8.23 0.81 25.73
CA ALA A 82 9.69 0.81 25.61
C ALA A 82 10.26 2.02 24.83
N ALA A 83 9.41 2.89 24.27
CA ALA A 83 9.85 4.02 23.45
C ALA A 83 10.80 5.00 24.17
N PRO A 84 10.56 5.43 25.43
CA PRO A 84 11.42 6.41 26.11
C PRO A 84 12.84 5.87 26.36
N ASP A 85 12.94 4.60 26.76
CA ASP A 85 14.22 3.95 27.04
C ASP A 85 15.03 3.68 25.77
N PHE A 86 14.35 3.44 24.64
CA PHE A 86 14.99 3.34 23.33
C PHE A 86 15.61 4.66 22.89
N PHE A 87 14.89 5.79 22.96
CA PHE A 87 15.44 7.10 22.60
C PHE A 87 16.62 7.51 23.50
N ARG A 88 16.58 7.15 24.77
CA ARG A 88 17.68 7.41 25.73
C ARG A 88 18.93 6.59 25.44
N ASN A 89 18.77 5.36 24.95
CA ASN A 89 19.87 4.43 24.64
C ASN A 89 20.26 4.40 23.16
N PHE A 90 19.53 5.06 22.26
CA PHE A 90 19.84 5.13 20.82
C PHE A 90 21.21 5.77 20.54
N LEU A 91 21.68 6.64 21.44
CA LEU A 91 23.02 7.25 21.40
C LEU A 91 24.14 6.33 21.94
N ASN A 92 23.79 5.26 22.66
CA ASN A 92 24.75 4.28 23.15
C ASN A 92 24.89 3.13 22.13
N LYS A 93 26.12 2.93 21.65
CA LYS A 93 26.46 1.96 20.60
C LYS A 93 26.27 0.48 20.98
N ASP A 94 25.96 0.20 22.24
CA ASP A 94 25.96 -1.14 22.84
C ASP A 94 24.57 -1.74 23.06
N ALA A 95 23.50 -1.12 22.51
CA ALA A 95 22.17 -1.69 22.61
C ALA A 95 22.07 -2.99 21.77
N ASP A 96 21.98 -4.12 22.48
CA ASP A 96 21.84 -5.46 21.93
C ASP A 96 20.80 -5.53 20.82
N SER A 97 21.19 -6.11 19.69
CA SER A 97 20.38 -6.39 18.48
C SER A 97 19.25 -7.43 18.68
N GLY A 98 18.90 -7.70 19.94
CA GLY A 98 18.19 -8.88 20.38
C GLY A 98 16.76 -8.64 20.84
N SER A 99 15.90 -7.99 20.06
CA SER A 99 14.46 -8.27 20.13
C SER A 99 13.69 -7.61 19.00
N GLY A 100 12.63 -8.26 18.51
CA GLY A 100 11.70 -7.74 17.48
C GLY A 100 10.83 -6.56 17.94
N HIS A 101 11.34 -5.71 18.84
CA HIS A 101 10.62 -4.67 19.56
C HIS A 101 11.29 -3.29 19.39
N ASN A 102 11.69 -2.93 18.17
CA ASN A 102 12.14 -1.57 17.88
C ASN A 102 10.90 -0.63 17.82
N PRO A 103 10.71 0.29 18.80
CA PRO A 103 9.54 1.18 18.84
C PRO A 103 9.47 2.09 17.61
N LEU A 104 10.63 2.49 17.09
CA LEU A 104 10.71 3.32 15.89
C LEU A 104 10.21 2.57 14.66
N ALA A 105 10.52 1.27 14.54
CA ALA A 105 10.04 0.45 13.44
C ALA A 105 8.51 0.28 13.46
N TRP A 106 7.92 0.16 14.66
CA TRP A 106 6.46 0.12 14.83
C TRP A 106 5.80 1.45 14.49
N ALA A 107 6.39 2.57 14.91
CA ALA A 107 5.88 3.91 14.59
C ALA A 107 5.87 4.16 13.08
N VAL A 108 6.98 3.85 12.39
CA VAL A 108 7.06 3.94 10.92
C VAL A 108 6.02 3.06 10.24
N TYR A 109 5.86 1.82 10.70
CA TYR A 109 4.88 0.88 10.15
C TYR A 109 3.43 1.39 10.28
N LEU A 110 3.05 1.86 11.48
CA LEU A 110 1.71 2.41 11.70
C LEU A 110 1.48 3.68 10.89
N LEU A 111 2.48 4.57 10.82
CA LEU A 111 2.40 5.79 10.04
C LEU A 111 2.22 5.49 8.56
N MET A 112 3.03 4.59 7.99
CA MET A 112 2.89 4.18 6.58
C MET A 112 1.51 3.58 6.27
N PHE A 113 0.95 2.79 7.20
CA PHE A 113 -0.39 2.22 7.03
C PHE A 113 -1.49 3.27 7.14
N GLY A 114 -1.36 4.23 8.05
CA GLY A 114 -2.28 5.36 8.17
C GLY A 114 -2.27 6.23 6.92
N LEU A 115 -1.07 6.57 6.42
CA LEU A 115 -0.90 7.35 5.18
C LEU A 115 -1.50 6.61 3.98
N LEU A 116 -1.21 5.31 3.82
CA LEU A 116 -1.79 4.54 2.73
C LEU A 116 -3.32 4.42 2.84
N ALA A 117 -3.85 4.17 4.04
CA ALA A 117 -5.28 4.11 4.27
C ALA A 117 -5.95 5.43 3.87
N GLY A 118 -5.39 6.56 4.31
CA GLY A 118 -5.86 7.88 3.93
C GLY A 118 -5.80 8.10 2.41
N THR A 119 -4.68 7.76 1.78
CA THR A 119 -4.48 7.89 0.33
C THR A 119 -5.51 7.08 -0.47
N VAL A 120 -5.78 5.83 -0.06
CA VAL A 120 -6.80 5.00 -0.70
C VAL A 120 -8.21 5.57 -0.49
N LEU A 121 -8.53 6.04 0.72
CA LEU A 121 -9.84 6.61 1.03
C LEU A 121 -10.11 7.91 0.26
N THR A 122 -9.12 8.80 0.16
CA THR A 122 -9.23 10.02 -0.65
C THR A 122 -9.25 9.69 -2.14
N GLY A 123 -8.48 8.69 -2.58
CA GLY A 123 -8.51 8.20 -3.97
C GLY A 123 -9.87 7.63 -4.39
N LEU A 124 -10.60 7.01 -3.46
CA LEU A 124 -11.97 6.54 -3.70
C LEU A 124 -13.01 7.68 -3.74
N ASN A 125 -12.63 8.90 -3.33
CA ASN A 125 -13.52 10.05 -3.22
C ASN A 125 -13.02 11.23 -4.08
N MET A 126 -12.36 10.95 -5.20
CA MET A 126 -11.82 11.95 -6.12
C MET A 126 -12.85 12.88 -6.75
N GLN A 127 -14.15 12.57 -6.64
CA GLN A 127 -15.22 13.49 -7.03
C GLN A 127 -15.33 14.73 -6.13
N SER A 128 -14.69 14.71 -4.96
CA SER A 128 -14.63 15.85 -4.05
C SER A 128 -13.31 16.59 -4.24
N GLU A 129 -13.34 17.89 -4.54
CA GLU A 129 -12.10 18.67 -4.75
C GLU A 129 -11.12 18.61 -3.57
N TRP A 130 -11.63 18.66 -2.33
CA TRP A 130 -10.75 18.56 -1.15
C TRP A 130 -10.02 17.22 -1.07
N ALA A 131 -10.56 16.15 -1.66
CA ALA A 131 -9.96 14.82 -1.60
C ALA A 131 -8.72 14.74 -2.49
N GLU A 132 -8.69 15.48 -3.61
CA GLU A 132 -7.53 15.58 -4.50
C GLU A 132 -6.34 16.19 -3.78
N ASP A 133 -6.51 17.38 -3.22
CA ASP A 133 -5.48 18.09 -2.45
C ASP A 133 -4.92 17.21 -1.31
N VAL A 134 -5.82 16.57 -0.55
CA VAL A 134 -5.42 15.70 0.57
C VAL A 134 -4.74 14.45 0.06
N HIS A 135 -5.18 13.86 -1.06
CA HIS A 135 -4.53 12.70 -1.65
C HIS A 135 -3.10 13.03 -2.09
N GLU A 136 -2.88 14.17 -2.74
CA GLU A 136 -1.55 14.59 -3.16
C GLU A 136 -0.62 14.71 -1.94
N VAL A 137 -1.05 15.41 -0.90
CA VAL A 137 -0.25 15.58 0.33
C VAL A 137 0.05 14.22 0.99
N LEU A 138 -0.95 13.33 1.06
CA LEU A 138 -0.79 12.00 1.64
C LEU A 138 0.14 11.12 0.77
N ALA A 139 0.05 11.19 -0.55
CA ALA A 139 0.85 10.43 -1.49
C ALA A 139 2.33 10.86 -1.41
N TRP A 140 2.62 12.17 -1.41
CA TRP A 140 3.98 12.68 -1.22
C TRP A 140 4.54 12.30 0.16
N SER A 141 3.72 12.38 1.21
CA SER A 141 4.11 11.95 2.56
C SER A 141 4.42 10.46 2.60
N LEU A 142 3.60 9.64 1.94
CA LEU A 142 3.81 8.19 1.83
C LEU A 142 5.10 7.88 1.08
N LEU A 143 5.36 8.55 -0.04
CA LEU A 143 6.61 8.40 -0.79
C LEU A 143 7.83 8.76 0.06
N ALA A 144 7.80 9.90 0.76
CA ALA A 144 8.87 10.29 1.67
C ALA A 144 9.13 9.22 2.75
N MET A 145 8.06 8.64 3.30
CA MET A 145 8.16 7.56 4.28
C MET A 145 8.69 6.25 3.69
N ILE A 146 8.34 5.89 2.45
CA ILE A 146 8.91 4.74 1.74
C ILE A 146 10.42 4.95 1.56
N VAL A 147 10.84 6.13 1.11
CA VAL A 147 12.27 6.46 0.97
C VAL A 147 12.99 6.37 2.32
N ALA A 148 12.42 6.96 3.38
CA ALA A 148 12.97 6.87 4.74
C ALA A 148 13.08 5.41 5.23
N HIS A 149 12.08 4.58 4.94
CA HIS A 149 12.09 3.15 5.25
C HIS A 149 13.23 2.41 4.55
N LEU A 150 13.42 2.64 3.25
CA LEU A 150 14.51 2.05 2.46
C LEU A 150 15.88 2.55 2.92
N LEU A 151 16.02 3.83 3.26
CA LEU A 151 17.24 4.37 3.86
C LEU A 151 17.54 3.72 5.21
N GLY A 152 16.52 3.53 6.06
CA GLY A 152 16.66 2.79 7.32
C GLY A 152 17.17 1.36 7.11
N LEU A 153 16.69 0.69 6.07
CA LEU A 153 17.15 -0.65 5.68
C LEU A 153 18.62 -0.64 5.24
N VAL A 154 19.03 0.34 4.43
CA VAL A 154 20.43 0.50 3.98
C VAL A 154 21.34 0.79 5.17
N LEU A 155 20.98 1.76 6.03
CA LEU A 155 21.74 2.12 7.22
C LEU A 155 21.88 0.94 8.18
N HIS A 156 20.81 0.17 8.40
CA HIS A 156 20.88 -1.05 9.21
C HIS A 156 21.83 -2.08 8.59
N THR A 157 21.73 -2.28 7.27
CA THR A 157 22.61 -3.23 6.56
C THR A 157 24.07 -2.82 6.64
N LEU A 158 24.38 -1.52 6.52
CA LEU A 158 25.75 -1.00 6.65
C LEU A 158 26.27 -1.09 8.09
N ARG A 159 25.45 -0.73 9.09
CA ARG A 159 25.84 -0.67 10.50
C ARG A 159 26.02 -2.04 11.14
N PHE A 160 25.13 -2.99 10.82
CA PHE A 160 25.11 -4.32 11.42
C PHE A 160 25.67 -5.41 10.51
N ARG A 161 25.96 -5.10 9.23
CA ARG A 161 26.40 -6.07 8.21
C ARG A 161 25.46 -7.27 8.06
N GLU A 162 24.20 -7.08 8.46
CA GLU A 162 23.12 -8.05 8.30
C GLU A 162 22.21 -7.59 7.17
N ASN A 163 22.11 -8.41 6.14
CA ASN A 163 21.25 -8.09 5.00
C ASN A 163 19.80 -8.49 5.31
N VAL A 164 19.05 -7.55 5.87
CA VAL A 164 17.63 -7.71 6.22
C VAL A 164 16.79 -7.87 4.95
N ALA A 165 17.16 -7.24 3.83
CA ALA A 165 16.48 -7.41 2.55
C ALA A 165 16.55 -8.87 2.07
N LEU A 166 17.73 -9.49 2.18
CA LEU A 166 17.89 -10.92 1.88
C LEU A 166 17.02 -11.80 2.79
N SER A 167 16.79 -11.39 4.04
CA SER A 167 15.91 -12.12 4.96
C SER A 167 14.44 -12.11 4.53
N MET A 168 14.00 -11.11 3.76
CA MET A 168 12.66 -11.08 3.15
C MET A 168 12.55 -11.98 1.92
N ILE A 169 13.65 -12.37 1.29
CA ILE A 169 13.66 -13.33 0.19
C ILE A 169 13.79 -14.75 0.75
N ASN A 170 14.86 -15.00 1.50
CA ASN A 170 15.19 -16.35 1.98
C ASN A 170 14.46 -16.76 3.27
N GLY A 171 13.80 -15.82 3.97
CA GLY A 171 13.07 -16.05 5.22
C GLY A 171 13.95 -16.28 6.45
N LYS A 172 15.27 -16.23 6.28
CA LYS A 172 16.26 -16.61 7.29
C LYS A 172 17.07 -15.40 7.76
N LYS A 173 17.18 -15.22 9.07
CA LYS A 173 18.13 -14.27 9.68
C LYS A 173 19.08 -15.03 10.60
N ARG A 174 20.31 -14.51 10.75
CA ARG A 174 21.30 -15.07 11.69
C ARG A 174 20.85 -14.71 13.10
N ALA A 175 20.56 -15.73 13.92
CA ALA A 175 20.08 -15.53 15.28
C ALA A 175 20.67 -16.61 16.21
N PRO A 176 20.87 -16.29 17.51
CA PRO A 176 21.30 -17.26 18.51
C PRO A 176 20.38 -18.49 18.54
N LYS A 177 20.92 -19.68 18.81
CA LYS A 177 20.18 -20.95 18.87
C LYS A 177 18.98 -20.83 19.82
N GLY A 178 17.75 -20.91 19.30
CA GLY A 178 16.52 -20.90 20.10
C GLY A 178 15.42 -19.89 19.70
N ALA A 179 15.69 -18.95 18.77
CA ALA A 179 14.71 -17.96 18.31
C ALA A 179 13.90 -18.38 17.06
N ALA A 180 14.02 -19.64 16.63
CA ALA A 180 13.40 -20.15 15.40
C ALA A 180 11.89 -20.40 15.58
N ILE A 181 11.09 -19.92 14.64
CA ILE A 181 9.64 -20.17 14.60
C ILE A 181 9.39 -21.65 14.23
N ARG A 182 8.49 -22.32 14.97
CA ARG A 182 8.28 -23.78 14.93
C ARG A 182 7.60 -24.32 13.66
N SER A 183 6.99 -23.48 12.83
CA SER A 183 6.30 -23.90 11.59
C SER A 183 5.97 -22.70 10.70
N SER A 184 6.44 -22.72 9.44
CA SER A 184 6.23 -21.66 8.44
C SER A 184 4.85 -21.73 7.77
N ARG A 185 3.75 -21.80 8.55
CA ARG A 185 2.33 -21.96 8.13
C ARG A 185 2.07 -21.74 6.61
N PRO A 186 2.41 -22.71 5.75
CA PRO A 186 2.52 -22.45 4.31
C PRO A 186 1.15 -22.38 3.65
N ILE A 187 0.19 -23.15 4.19
CA ILE A 187 -1.21 -23.14 3.78
C ILE A 187 -1.82 -21.75 3.90
N MET A 188 -1.52 -21.01 4.99
CA MET A 188 -2.03 -19.66 5.15
C MET A 188 -1.41 -18.69 4.15
N GLY A 189 -0.11 -18.86 3.82
CA GLY A 189 0.52 -18.09 2.75
C GLY A 189 -0.06 -18.38 1.37
N LEU A 190 -0.36 -19.65 1.09
CA LEU A 190 -0.98 -20.06 -0.17
C LEU A 190 -2.42 -19.54 -0.28
N ALA A 191 -3.21 -19.63 0.80
CA ALA A 191 -4.56 -19.11 0.86
C ALA A 191 -4.59 -17.59 0.65
N MET A 192 -3.64 -16.86 1.27
CA MET A 192 -3.49 -15.42 1.05
C MET A 192 -3.13 -15.09 -0.40
N LEU A 193 -2.14 -15.78 -0.97
CA LEU A 193 -1.75 -15.58 -2.36
C LEU A 193 -2.92 -15.86 -3.30
N ALA A 194 -3.65 -16.96 -3.09
CA ALA A 194 -4.82 -17.30 -3.88
C ALA A 194 -5.91 -16.23 -3.75
N LEU A 195 -6.19 -15.74 -2.54
CA LEU A 195 -7.19 -14.70 -2.30
C LEU A 195 -6.80 -13.37 -2.96
N SER A 196 -5.54 -12.94 -2.82
CA SER A 196 -5.00 -11.74 -3.45
C SER A 196 -5.04 -11.83 -4.97
N LEU A 197 -4.59 -12.95 -5.55
CA LEU A 197 -4.64 -13.16 -7.00
C LEU A 197 -6.07 -13.25 -7.52
N THR A 198 -6.97 -13.90 -6.79
CA THR A 198 -8.39 -13.97 -7.16
C THR A 198 -9.00 -12.56 -7.19
N TYR A 199 -8.75 -11.74 -6.16
CA TYR A 199 -9.22 -10.37 -6.14
C TYR A 199 -8.66 -9.55 -7.31
N ILE A 200 -7.34 -9.64 -7.55
CA ILE A 200 -6.69 -8.95 -8.68
C ILE A 200 -7.31 -9.39 -10.01
N VAL A 201 -7.42 -10.69 -10.27
CA VAL A 201 -8.00 -11.20 -11.53
C VAL A 201 -9.46 -10.75 -11.71
N LEU A 202 -10.27 -10.79 -10.65
CA LEU A 202 -11.65 -10.31 -10.70
C LEU A 202 -11.73 -8.79 -10.92
N LEU A 203 -10.86 -8.01 -10.27
CA LEU A 203 -10.80 -6.57 -10.43
C LEU A 203 -10.48 -6.18 -11.88
N PHE A 204 -9.43 -6.79 -12.45
CA PHE A 204 -9.03 -6.55 -13.84
C PHE A 204 -10.03 -7.14 -14.86
N GLY A 205 -10.74 -8.21 -14.50
CA GLY A 205 -11.80 -8.78 -15.35
C GLY A 205 -13.09 -7.96 -15.35
N ASN A 206 -13.37 -7.25 -14.24
CA ASN A 206 -14.52 -6.35 -14.10
C ASN A 206 -14.22 -4.92 -14.58
N TYR A 207 -13.00 -4.66 -15.03
CA TYR A 207 -12.61 -3.37 -15.57
C TYR A 207 -13.00 -3.32 -17.04
N GLU A 208 -13.99 -2.48 -17.34
CA GLU A 208 -14.47 -2.24 -18.69
C GLU A 208 -13.56 -1.21 -19.37
N LYS A 209 -12.82 -1.66 -20.39
CA LYS A 209 -11.92 -0.79 -21.16
C LYS A 209 -12.75 0.26 -21.89
N GLY A 210 -12.50 1.53 -21.61
CA GLY A 210 -13.08 2.68 -22.31
C GLY A 210 -14.24 3.37 -21.57
N SER A 211 -14.80 2.80 -20.51
CA SER A 211 -15.83 3.47 -19.68
C SER A 211 -15.26 4.10 -18.41
N GLY A 212 -13.97 3.87 -18.12
CA GLY A 212 -13.33 4.34 -16.90
C GLY A 212 -13.98 3.82 -15.63
N VAL A 213 -14.83 2.78 -15.65
CA VAL A 213 -15.50 2.27 -14.45
C VAL A 213 -15.03 0.86 -14.10
N VAL A 214 -14.84 0.60 -12.81
CA VAL A 214 -14.56 -0.73 -12.28
C VAL A 214 -15.56 -1.11 -11.20
N ARG A 215 -16.05 -2.35 -11.28
CA ARG A 215 -16.89 -2.93 -10.22
C ARG A 215 -16.01 -3.65 -9.22
N LEU A 216 -15.99 -3.16 -7.98
CA LEU A 216 -15.23 -3.79 -6.91
C LEU A 216 -15.70 -5.24 -6.69
N PRO A 217 -14.80 -6.22 -6.74
CA PRO A 217 -15.15 -7.61 -6.45
C PRO A 217 -15.83 -7.74 -5.07
N TRP A 218 -16.85 -8.59 -5.00
CA TRP A 218 -17.63 -8.94 -3.80
C TRP A 218 -18.53 -7.86 -3.19
N ILE A 219 -18.19 -6.58 -3.34
CA ILE A 219 -18.99 -5.46 -2.82
C ILE A 219 -19.94 -4.93 -3.91
N ASN A 220 -19.63 -5.18 -5.18
CA ASN A 220 -20.40 -4.75 -6.36
C ASN A 220 -20.64 -3.23 -6.43
N GLN A 221 -19.82 -2.45 -5.71
CA GLN A 221 -19.78 -1.01 -5.76
C GLN A 221 -19.01 -0.58 -7.01
N VAL A 222 -19.56 0.39 -7.74
CA VAL A 222 -18.93 0.98 -8.94
C VAL A 222 -18.00 2.10 -8.48
N VAL A 223 -16.78 2.09 -8.99
CA VAL A 223 -15.79 3.15 -8.80
C VAL A 223 -15.39 3.67 -10.18
N THR A 224 -15.49 4.98 -10.36
CA THR A 224 -15.03 5.68 -11.55
C THR A 224 -13.54 5.96 -11.42
N LEU A 225 -12.78 5.61 -12.44
CA LEU A 225 -11.32 5.62 -12.58
C LEU A 225 -10.89 6.69 -13.60
N GLY A 226 -11.64 7.78 -13.71
CA GLY A 226 -11.36 8.87 -14.63
C GLY A 226 -12.58 9.79 -14.72
N GLU A 227 -12.38 11.02 -15.19
CA GLU A 227 -13.49 11.77 -15.75
C GLU A 227 -13.96 10.96 -16.95
N GLY A 228 -15.12 10.32 -16.83
CA GLY A 228 -15.77 9.80 -18.02
C GLY A 228 -15.85 10.96 -18.99
N GLU A 229 -15.44 10.74 -20.24
CA GLU A 229 -15.88 11.61 -21.31
C GLU A 229 -17.41 11.63 -21.21
N GLU A 230 -17.96 12.66 -20.55
CA GLU A 230 -19.32 13.06 -20.80
C GLU A 230 -19.35 13.29 -22.30
N ASP A 231 -20.23 12.58 -22.99
CA ASP A 231 -20.57 12.83 -24.37
C ASP A 231 -20.73 14.36 -24.58
N GLU A 232 -19.70 15.04 -25.08
CA GLU A 232 -19.86 16.28 -25.86
C GLU A 232 -20.46 15.91 -27.23
N GLY A 233 -21.59 15.21 -27.19
CA GLY A 233 -22.22 14.54 -28.30
C GLY A 233 -23.73 14.74 -28.25
N GLY A 234 -24.20 16.00 -28.24
CA GLY A 234 -25.64 16.24 -28.37
C GLY A 234 -26.09 17.64 -27.99
N GLY A 235 -25.81 18.61 -28.85
CA GLY A 235 -26.34 19.97 -28.64
C GLY A 235 -26.00 20.97 -29.73
N HIS A 236 -26.00 20.59 -31.01
CA HIS A 236 -26.28 21.59 -32.05
C HIS A 236 -27.74 22.02 -31.88
N GLY A 237 -27.96 22.99 -31.00
CA GLY A 237 -29.14 23.83 -31.05
C GLY A 237 -29.03 24.65 -32.31
N GLU A 238 -29.86 24.32 -33.29
CA GLU A 238 -30.13 25.17 -34.43
C GLU A 238 -30.56 26.55 -33.91
N GLU A 239 -29.68 27.53 -34.03
CA GLU A 239 -30.08 28.94 -34.01
C GLU A 239 -30.91 29.16 -35.28
N GLN A 240 -32.23 28.94 -35.17
CA GLN A 240 -33.19 29.53 -36.10
C GLN A 240 -33.16 31.03 -35.86
N GLU A 241 -32.39 31.74 -36.68
CA GLU A 241 -32.57 33.17 -36.91
C GLU A 241 -33.99 33.38 -37.45
N GLU A 242 -34.89 33.79 -36.58
CA GLU A 242 -36.20 34.34 -36.93
C GLU A 242 -35.96 35.72 -37.55
N TYR A 243 -35.92 35.78 -38.89
CA TYR A 243 -36.01 37.03 -39.63
C TYR A 243 -37.45 37.53 -39.47
N GLU A 244 -37.64 38.57 -38.64
CA GLU A 244 -38.86 39.38 -38.69
C GLU A 244 -38.95 40.03 -40.08
N GLU A 245 -39.98 39.63 -40.81
CA GLU A 245 -40.40 40.22 -42.08
C GLU A 245 -41.04 41.58 -41.74
N ASP A 246 -40.29 42.67 -41.97
CA ASP A 246 -40.85 44.03 -41.97
C ASP A 246 -41.82 44.14 -43.17
N ASP A 247 -43.11 43.97 -42.89
CA ASP A 247 -44.20 44.24 -43.83
C ASP A 247 -44.30 45.76 -44.06
N ASP A 248 -43.88 46.18 -45.24
CA ASP A 248 -44.18 47.47 -45.85
C ASP A 248 -45.71 47.64 -45.98
N HIS A 249 -46.28 48.63 -45.30
CA HIS A 249 -47.57 49.20 -45.67
C HIS A 249 -47.48 50.73 -45.80
N ASP A 250 -47.61 51.16 -47.06
CA ASP A 250 -47.84 52.51 -47.56
C ASP A 250 -48.98 53.30 -46.86
#